data_AF-A0A357ZYG9-F1
#
_entry.id   AF-A0A357ZYG9-F1
#
_cell.length_a   1.000
_cell.length_b   1.000
_cell.length_c   1.000
_cell.angle_alpha   90.00
_cell.angle_beta   90.00
_cell.angle_gamma   90.00
#
_symmetry.space_group_name_H-M   'P 1'
#
loop_
_entity.id
_entity.type
_entity.pdbx_description
1 polymer ?
#
loop_
_entity_poly.entity_id
_entity_poly.type
_entity_poly.pdbx_seq_one_letter_code
_entity_poly.pdbx_strand_id
1 'polypeptide(L)' 'MRIGIVCPYSLTLPGGVQGQVLALARALRTRGHDVRVLGPCDGPPPDS' A
#
# COMPACT_ATOMS: atom_id res chain seq x y z
N MET A 1 -0.46 -16.69 4.99
CA MET A 1 0.57 -15.82 5.62
C MET A 1 -0.02 -14.45 5.88
N ARG A 2 0.55 -13.70 6.83
CA ARG A 2 0.21 -12.29 7.09
C ARG A 2 1.38 -11.43 6.58
N ILE A 3 1.10 -10.50 5.66
CA ILE A 3 2.12 -9.73 4.94
C ILE A 3 1.79 -8.24 5.07
N GLY A 4 2.75 -7.46 5.57
CA GLY A 4 2.71 -6.00 5.52
C GLY A 4 3.59 -5.47 4.40
N ILE A 5 3.06 -4.59 3.55
CA ILE A 5 3.80 -3.90 2.49
C ILE A 5 3.79 -2.40 2.80
N VAL A 6 4.95 -1.76 2.79
CA VAL A 6 5.08 -0.32 2.96
C VAL A 6 5.36 0.32 1.60
N CYS A 7 4.51 1.26 1.19
CA CYS A 7 4.74 2.12 0.05
C CYS A 7 5.33 3.46 0.52
N PRO A 8 6.46 3.91 -0.01
CA PRO A 8 7.05 5.20 0.39
C PRO A 8 6.31 6.40 -0.20
N TYR A 9 5.33 6.18 -1.09
CA TYR A 9 4.58 7.23 -1.77
C TYR A 9 3.11 7.17 -1.42
N SER A 10 2.47 8.33 -1.53
CA SER A 10 1.01 8.46 -1.48
C SER A 10 0.33 7.41 -2.35
N LEU A 11 -0.69 6.77 -1.79
CA LEU A 11 -1.54 5.81 -2.50
C LEU A 11 -2.69 6.48 -3.27
N THR A 12 -2.91 7.79 -3.08
CA THR A 12 -3.95 8.56 -3.79
C THR A 12 -3.43 9.21 -5.06
N LEU A 13 -2.10 9.38 -5.18
CA LEU A 13 -1.46 9.90 -6.38
C LEU A 13 -1.05 8.78 -7.36
N PRO A 14 -1.14 8.98 -8.68
CA PRO A 14 -0.70 7.99 -9.66
C PRO A 14 0.83 7.92 -9.76
N GLY A 15 1.35 6.72 -10.02
CA GLY A 15 2.79 6.48 -10.17
C GLY A 15 3.17 5.00 -10.17
N GLY A 16 4.36 4.70 -10.67
CA GLY A 16 4.78 3.32 -10.94
C GLY A 16 4.91 2.47 -9.68
N VAL A 17 5.48 3.02 -8.60
CA VAL A 17 5.78 2.26 -7.38
C VAL A 17 4.51 1.90 -6.62
N GLN A 18 3.61 2.87 -6.38
CA GLN A 18 2.31 2.61 -5.75
C GLN A 18 1.46 1.65 -6.61
N GLY A 19 1.52 1.78 -7.95
CA GLY A 19 0.87 0.85 -8.87
C GLY A 19 1.36 -0.60 -8.69
N GLN A 20 2.68 -0.79 -8.64
CA GLN A 20 3.29 -2.11 -8.40
C GLN A 20 2.97 -2.66 -7.01
N VAL A 21 3.05 -1.84 -5.97
CA VAL A 21 2.70 -2.25 -4.59
C VAL A 21 1.26 -2.77 -4.52
N LEU A 22 0.31 -2.02 -5.09
CA LEU A 22 -1.10 -2.42 -5.11
C LEU A 22 -1.33 -3.67 -5.97
N ALA A 23 -0.64 -3.81 -7.10
CA ALA A 23 -0.73 -4.99 -7.96
C ALA A 23 -0.18 -6.25 -7.26
N LEU A 24 0.97 -6.15 -6.61
CA LEU A 24 1.57 -7.23 -5.83
C LEU A 24 0.66 -7.63 -4.66
N ALA A 25 0.12 -6.65 -3.92
CA ALA A 25 -0.81 -6.91 -2.84
C ALA A 25 -2.05 -7.69 -3.32
N ARG A 26 -2.63 -7.30 -4.47
CA ARG A 26 -3.72 -8.04 -5.11
C ARG A 26 -3.31 -9.46 -5.47
N ALA A 27 -2.16 -9.64 -6.13
CA ALA A 27 -1.68 -10.96 -6.55
C ALA A 27 -1.40 -11.92 -5.38
N LEU A 28 -0.92 -11.39 -4.24
CA LEU A 28 -0.69 -12.16 -3.01
C LEU A 28 -2.02 -12.50 -2.31
N ARG A 29 -3.00 -11.60 -2.31
CA ARG A 29 -4.35 -11.87 -1.79
C ARG A 29 -5.04 -12.99 -2.58
N THR A 30 -4.92 -12.99 -3.91
CA THR A 30 -5.45 -14.08 -4.77
C THR A 30 -4.86 -15.44 -4.44
N ARG A 31 -3.64 -15.48 -3.89
CA ARG A 31 -2.98 -16.72 -3.41
C ARG A 31 -3.36 -17.12 -1.97
N GLY A 32 -4.32 -16.45 -1.35
CA GLY A 32 -4.80 -16.77 0.00
C GLY A 32 -3.95 -16.18 1.13
N HIS A 33 -3.20 -15.10 0.86
CA HIS A 33 -2.47 -14.37 1.91
C HIS A 33 -3.27 -13.17 2.42
N ASP A 34 -3.20 -12.91 3.73
CA ASP A 34 -3.71 -11.66 4.33
C ASP A 34 -2.65 -10.57 4.14
N VAL A 35 -2.96 -9.58 3.30
CA VAL A 35 -2.01 -8.54 2.89
C VAL A 35 -2.56 -7.16 3.24
N ARG A 36 -1.79 -6.37 3.98
CA ARG A 36 -2.07 -4.97 4.28
C ARG A 36 -1.01 -4.08 3.63
N VAL A 37 -1.44 -2.97 3.05
CA VAL A 37 -0.56 -1.95 2.46
C VAL A 37 -0.66 -0.70 3.33
N LEU A 38 0.48 -0.16 3.74
CA LEU A 38 0.60 1.11 4.43
C LEU A 38 1.34 2.09 3.54
N GLY A 39 0.86 3.33 3.48
CA GLY A 39 1.52 4.44 2.80
C GLY A 39 1.41 5.72 3.64
N PRO A 40 2.15 6.77 3.29
CA PRO A 40 2.06 8.07 3.95
C PRO A 40 0.67 8.70 3.76
N CYS A 41 0.28 9.54 4.71
CA CYS A 41 -0.86 10.45 4.54
C CYS A 41 -0.49 11.56 3.55
N ASP A 42 -1.49 12.07 2.82
CA ASP A 42 -1.30 13.15 1.84
C ASP A 42 -1.23 14.54 2.47
N GLY A 43 -1.47 14.63 3.78
CA GLY A 43 -1.53 15.89 4.52
C GLY A 43 -0.91 15.76 5.91
N PRO A 44 -0.89 16.85 6.67
CA PRO A 44 -0.41 16.85 8.05
C PRO A 44 -1.23 15.88 8.92
N PRO A 45 -0.65 15.36 10.01
CA PRO A 45 -1.37 14.53 10.96
C PRO A 45 -2.62 15.26 11.49
N PRO A 46 -3.73 14.53 11.75
CA PRO A 46 -5.00 15.12 12.16
C PRO A 46 -4.98 15.90 13.50
N ASP A 47 -3.88 15.83 14.26
CA ASP A 47 -3.70 16.50 15.56
C ASP A 47 -2.50 17.47 15.57
N SER A 48 -2.17 18.06 14.42
CA SER A 48 -1.18 19.16 14.33
C SER A 48 -1.75 20.47 14.86
#